data_AF-A0A510JFW9-F1
#
_entry.id   AF-A0A510JFW9-F1
#
_cell.length_a   1.000
_cell.length_b   1.000
_cell.length_c   1.000
_cell.angle_alpha   90.00
_cell.angle_beta   90.00
_cell.angle_gamma   90.00
#
_symmetry.space_group_name_H-M   'P 1'
#
loop_
_entity.id
_entity.type
_entity.pdbx_description
1 polymer ?
#
loop_
_entity_poly.entity_id
_entity_poly.type
_entity_poly.pdbx_seq_one_letter_code
_entity_poly.pdbx_strand_id
1 'polypeptide(L)'
;MFINKYPVFKKGNVLEKEDLDLLRDNPLEVLSLMYSDKSNGIIKGFDLIPNYSERIVIITKGMAKCNGELFWMKEDYIFDMPKQEERYILKLKLVSDIEERKYYVREGRFVLELGENVNEDEIEITRFITREGAELRNDYQNFRDLRRDFNLMEIINTKYSSAHKWGTFHPHVLKLWGKEVSKKENLDIFDINFYVTCLQQDVIERDVITSYINAKLNLTDENYTNEQMFRHLLTILDNLGTERKKVEKKRIIPRKIIVE
;
A
#
# COMPACT_ATOMS: atom_id res chain seq x y z
N MET A 1 20.83 14.39 28.30
CA MET A 1 21.38 15.39 27.36
C MET A 1 21.59 14.67 26.03
N PHE A 2 21.06 15.18 24.92
CA PHE A 2 21.31 14.65 23.57
C PHE A 2 22.13 15.67 22.77
N ILE A 3 23.06 15.20 21.93
CA ILE A 3 23.98 16.05 21.16
C ILE A 3 23.91 15.62 19.70
N ASN A 4 23.55 16.54 18.82
CA ASN A 4 23.58 16.32 17.37
C ASN A 4 24.81 17.01 16.78
N LYS A 5 25.73 16.24 16.21
CA LYS A 5 26.95 16.78 15.57
C LYS A 5 26.74 16.86 14.06
N TYR A 6 27.20 17.96 13.47
CA TYR A 6 27.19 18.16 12.02
C TYR A 6 28.55 18.71 11.59
N PRO A 7 29.20 18.11 10.58
CA PRO A 7 30.49 18.58 10.11
C PRO A 7 30.35 19.95 9.45
N VAL A 8 31.32 20.83 9.70
CA VAL A 8 31.36 22.19 9.12
C VAL A 8 32.53 22.29 8.15
N PHE A 9 32.20 22.32 6.85
CA PHE A 9 33.19 22.43 5.78
C PHE A 9 33.63 23.88 5.58
N LYS A 10 34.78 24.24 6.16
CA LYS A 10 35.43 25.54 5.98
C LYS A 10 36.84 25.35 5.44
N LYS A 11 37.30 26.34 4.64
CA LYS A 11 38.67 26.37 4.13
C LYS A 11 39.65 26.30 5.30
N GLY A 12 40.57 25.34 5.26
CA GLY A 12 41.56 25.09 6.32
C GLY A 12 41.17 24.02 7.34
N ASN A 13 39.92 23.54 7.33
CA ASN A 13 39.52 22.39 8.14
C ASN A 13 39.94 21.08 7.45
N VAL A 14 40.42 20.12 8.24
CA VAL A 14 40.71 18.75 7.79
C VAL A 14 39.46 17.92 7.96
N LEU A 15 39.12 17.13 6.95
CA LEU A 15 38.03 16.16 6.96
C LEU A 15 38.52 14.89 7.66
N GLU A 16 37.89 14.54 8.78
CA GLU A 16 38.20 13.32 9.53
C GLU A 16 37.28 12.17 9.08
N LYS A 17 37.64 10.94 9.46
CA LYS A 17 36.81 9.76 9.16
C LYS A 17 35.43 9.89 9.81
N GLU A 18 35.40 10.39 11.05
CA GLU A 18 34.20 10.61 11.84
C GLU A 18 33.23 11.58 11.16
N ASP A 19 33.73 12.59 10.43
CA ASP A 19 32.89 13.51 9.66
C ASP A 19 32.18 12.78 8.51
N LEU A 20 32.89 11.87 7.84
CA LEU A 20 32.35 11.06 6.74
C LEU A 20 31.34 10.01 7.25
N ASP A 21 31.63 9.41 8.41
CA ASP A 21 30.70 8.49 9.08
C ASP A 21 29.41 9.23 9.48
N LEU A 22 29.51 10.44 10.05
CA LEU A 22 28.33 11.28 10.35
C LEU A 22 27.52 11.62 9.11
N LEU A 23 28.15 11.93 7.98
CA LEU A 23 27.42 12.20 6.73
C LEU A 23 26.74 10.95 6.16
N ARG A 24 27.37 9.78 6.29
CA ARG A 24 26.84 8.50 5.80
C ARG A 24 25.65 8.05 6.63
N ASP A 25 25.76 8.11 7.95
CA ASP A 25 24.83 7.43 8.86
C ASP A 25 23.60 8.29 9.19
N ASN A 26 23.77 9.61 9.29
CA ASN A 26 22.71 10.54 9.73
C ASN A 26 21.40 10.41 8.93
N PRO A 27 21.38 10.32 7.58
CA PRO A 27 20.13 10.13 6.84
C PRO A 27 19.39 8.84 7.23
N LEU A 28 20.11 7.73 7.39
CA LEU A 28 19.52 6.46 7.76
C LEU A 28 19.07 6.45 9.22
N GLU A 29 19.85 7.03 10.14
CA GLU A 29 19.48 7.18 11.55
C GLU A 29 18.18 7.98 11.72
N VAL A 30 18.06 9.12 11.04
CA VAL A 30 16.84 9.94 11.09
C VAL A 30 15.64 9.16 10.56
N LEU A 31 15.79 8.44 9.44
CA LEU A 31 14.71 7.59 8.91
C LEU A 31 14.36 6.45 9.86
N SER A 32 15.34 5.76 10.44
CA SER A 32 15.13 4.69 11.41
C SER A 32 14.37 5.19 12.63
N LEU A 33 14.65 6.41 13.11
CA LEU A 33 13.90 7.05 14.18
C LEU A 33 12.47 7.39 13.74
N MET A 34 12.28 7.97 12.55
CA MET A 34 10.96 8.31 12.01
C MET A 34 10.02 7.12 11.85
N TYR A 35 10.57 5.95 11.52
CA TYR A 35 9.80 4.72 11.34
C TYR A 35 9.94 3.75 12.52
N SER A 36 10.53 4.16 13.64
CA SER A 36 10.83 3.28 14.78
C SER A 36 9.57 2.63 15.37
N ASP A 37 8.46 3.37 15.41
CA ASP A 37 7.15 2.95 15.92
C ASP A 37 6.34 2.12 14.91
N LYS A 38 6.83 1.94 13.68
CA LYS A 38 6.08 1.24 12.62
C LYS A 38 6.40 -0.25 12.54
N SER A 39 5.42 -1.05 12.15
CA SER A 39 5.54 -2.50 11.94
C SER A 39 6.17 -2.88 10.61
N ASN A 40 6.41 -4.18 10.40
CA ASN A 40 6.88 -4.71 9.12
C ASN A 40 5.86 -4.41 8.00
N GLY A 41 6.35 -4.02 6.82
CA GLY A 41 5.53 -3.75 5.65
C GLY A 41 6.14 -2.73 4.70
N ILE A 42 5.42 -2.49 3.60
CA ILE A 42 5.77 -1.45 2.62
C ILE A 42 5.59 -0.07 3.25
N ILE A 43 6.57 0.79 3.09
CA ILE A 43 6.45 2.21 3.44
C ILE A 43 5.96 3.00 2.21
N LYS A 44 6.56 2.75 1.04
CA LYS A 44 6.20 3.44 -0.21
C LYS A 44 6.73 2.69 -1.44
N GLY A 45 6.05 2.82 -2.58
CA GLY A 45 6.46 2.23 -3.86
C GLY A 45 6.19 0.73 -3.93
N PHE A 46 6.96 0.02 -4.75
CA PHE A 46 6.67 -1.36 -5.17
C PHE A 46 5.35 -1.50 -5.92
N ASP A 47 4.97 -0.46 -6.65
CA ASP A 47 3.79 -0.48 -7.49
C ASP A 47 4.02 -1.43 -8.67
N LEU A 48 2.96 -2.13 -9.07
CA LEU A 48 3.00 -3.10 -10.17
C LEU A 48 2.61 -2.38 -11.47
N ILE A 49 3.38 -2.55 -12.53
CA ILE A 49 3.08 -2.02 -13.86
C ILE A 49 3.21 -3.18 -14.87
N PRO A 50 2.10 -3.78 -15.31
CA PRO A 50 2.15 -4.86 -16.29
C PRO A 50 2.50 -4.30 -17.68
N ASN A 51 3.40 -5.00 -18.40
CA ASN A 51 3.61 -4.84 -19.83
C ASN A 51 3.12 -6.12 -20.53
N TYR A 52 1.94 -6.00 -21.13
CA TYR A 52 1.24 -7.12 -21.75
C TYR A 52 1.96 -7.68 -22.98
N SER A 53 2.52 -6.80 -23.81
CA SER A 53 3.23 -7.16 -25.04
C SER A 53 4.44 -8.03 -24.77
N GLU A 54 5.18 -7.71 -23.69
CA GLU A 54 6.39 -8.41 -23.30
C GLU A 54 6.14 -9.52 -22.27
N ARG A 55 4.90 -9.63 -21.74
CA ARG A 55 4.52 -10.54 -20.65
C ARG A 55 5.44 -10.42 -19.42
N ILE A 56 5.75 -9.18 -19.06
CA ILE A 56 6.52 -8.85 -17.85
C ILE A 56 5.70 -7.94 -16.93
N VAL A 57 6.08 -7.91 -15.66
CA VAL A 57 5.57 -6.93 -14.70
C VAL A 57 6.76 -6.19 -14.10
N ILE A 58 6.68 -4.86 -14.15
CA ILE A 58 7.64 -3.95 -13.55
C ILE A 58 7.17 -3.65 -12.13
N ILE A 59 8.06 -3.81 -11.15
CA ILE A 59 7.89 -3.39 -9.77
C ILE A 59 8.68 -2.11 -9.60
N THR A 60 7.98 -1.01 -9.30
CA THR A 60 8.65 0.28 -9.15
C THR A 60 9.55 0.31 -7.91
N LYS A 61 10.59 1.15 -7.96
CA LYS A 61 11.40 1.52 -6.79
C LYS A 61 10.55 1.78 -5.55
N GLY A 62 11.04 1.37 -4.39
CA GLY A 62 10.26 1.38 -3.16
C GLY A 62 11.09 1.24 -1.90
N MET A 63 10.42 1.40 -0.76
CA MET A 63 10.99 1.29 0.58
C MET A 63 10.08 0.46 1.47
N ALA A 64 10.67 -0.42 2.26
CA ALA A 64 9.98 -1.30 3.19
C ALA A 64 10.72 -1.36 4.53
N LYS A 65 9.97 -1.68 5.59
CA LYS A 65 10.52 -2.00 6.91
C LYS A 65 10.35 -3.48 7.18
N CYS A 66 11.40 -4.14 7.67
CA CYS A 66 11.33 -5.52 8.13
C CYS A 66 12.29 -5.74 9.29
N ASN A 67 11.80 -6.35 10.37
CA ASN A 67 12.56 -6.70 11.57
C ASN A 67 13.35 -5.52 12.16
N GLY A 68 12.72 -4.34 12.19
CA GLY A 68 13.32 -3.10 12.70
C GLY A 68 14.16 -2.35 11.66
N GLU A 69 14.51 -2.97 10.54
CA GLU A 69 15.42 -2.40 9.55
C GLU A 69 14.70 -1.84 8.31
N LEU A 70 15.27 -0.77 7.76
CA LEU A 70 14.81 -0.16 6.52
C LEU A 70 15.56 -0.73 5.32
N PHE A 71 14.79 -1.02 4.26
CA PHE A 71 15.26 -1.51 2.98
C PHE A 71 14.71 -0.61 1.88
N TRP A 72 15.53 -0.28 0.87
CA TRP A 72 15.11 0.49 -0.28
C TRP A 72 15.66 -0.10 -1.58
N MET A 73 14.82 -0.08 -2.60
CA MET A 73 15.14 -0.44 -3.97
C MET A 73 15.12 0.85 -4.80
N LYS A 74 16.23 1.20 -5.46
CA LYS A 74 16.35 2.45 -6.25
C LYS A 74 15.95 2.29 -7.71
N GLU A 75 16.22 1.12 -8.27
CA GLU A 75 15.93 0.77 -9.66
C GLU A 75 14.71 -0.15 -9.71
N ASP A 76 13.93 -0.07 -10.77
CA ASP A 76 12.78 -0.94 -10.93
C ASP A 76 13.21 -2.40 -11.14
N TYR A 77 12.42 -3.33 -10.61
CA TYR A 77 12.64 -4.77 -10.80
C TYR A 77 11.64 -5.32 -11.81
N ILE A 78 12.09 -6.24 -12.66
CA ILE A 78 11.25 -6.85 -13.68
C ILE A 78 11.17 -8.34 -13.42
N PHE A 79 9.97 -8.91 -13.46
CA PHE A 79 9.79 -10.36 -13.50
C PHE A 79 8.90 -10.78 -14.66
N ASP A 80 9.19 -11.96 -15.19
CA ASP A 80 8.40 -12.60 -16.23
C ASP A 80 7.09 -13.16 -15.67
N MET A 81 5.99 -12.96 -16.39
CA MET A 81 4.74 -13.61 -16.04
C MET A 81 4.89 -15.14 -16.17
N PRO A 82 4.48 -15.92 -15.16
CA PRO A 82 4.56 -17.37 -15.25
C PRO A 82 3.68 -17.90 -16.40
N LYS A 83 4.09 -19.02 -16.99
CA LYS A 83 3.37 -19.65 -18.11
C LYS A 83 2.42 -20.75 -17.66
N GLN A 84 2.70 -21.39 -16.52
CA GLN A 84 1.91 -22.49 -16.00
C GLN A 84 0.66 -21.95 -15.31
N GLU A 85 -0.48 -22.62 -15.53
CA GLU A 85 -1.73 -22.30 -14.84
C GLU A 85 -1.69 -22.75 -13.39
N GLU A 86 -1.29 -21.83 -12.50
CA GLU A 86 -1.22 -22.11 -11.08
C GLU A 86 -1.50 -20.84 -10.25
N ARG A 87 -1.63 -21.05 -8.95
CA ARG A 87 -1.64 -19.97 -7.95
C ARG A 87 -0.22 -19.59 -7.56
N TYR A 88 0.11 -18.32 -7.80
CA TYR A 88 1.41 -17.74 -7.47
C TYR A 88 1.29 -16.66 -6.41
N ILE A 89 2.36 -16.53 -5.63
CA ILE A 89 2.61 -15.41 -4.74
C ILE A 89 3.98 -14.82 -5.04
N LEU A 90 4.02 -13.49 -5.16
CA LEU A 90 5.24 -12.72 -5.28
C LEU A 90 5.54 -12.05 -3.94
N LYS A 91 6.73 -12.29 -3.44
CA LYS A 91 7.18 -11.83 -2.13
C LYS A 91 8.47 -11.03 -2.25
N LEU A 92 8.65 -10.10 -1.33
CA LEU A 92 9.92 -9.45 -1.08
C LEU A 92 10.52 -10.05 0.20
N LYS A 93 11.59 -10.83 0.04
CA LYS A 93 12.38 -11.37 1.14
C LYS A 93 13.48 -10.38 1.51
N LEU A 94 13.57 -10.04 2.79
CA LEU A 94 14.46 -8.99 3.29
C LEU A 94 15.42 -9.57 4.33
N VAL A 95 16.71 -9.56 4.01
CA VAL A 95 17.78 -10.11 4.85
C VAL A 95 18.77 -9.00 5.18
N SER A 96 18.98 -8.74 6.47
CA SER A 96 19.99 -7.82 6.98
C SER A 96 21.25 -8.56 7.46
N ASP A 97 22.26 -7.79 7.85
CA ASP A 97 23.42 -8.25 8.61
C ASP A 97 24.32 -9.27 7.90
N ILE A 98 24.37 -9.16 6.57
CA ILE A 98 25.36 -9.89 5.78
C ILE A 98 26.68 -9.10 5.87
N GLU A 99 27.61 -9.58 6.70
CA GLU A 99 28.95 -9.00 6.82
C GLU A 99 29.81 -9.44 5.62
N GLU A 100 29.99 -8.54 4.65
CA GLU A 100 30.88 -8.73 3.53
C GLU A 100 32.10 -7.84 3.67
N ARG A 101 33.22 -8.32 4.23
CA ARG A 101 34.55 -7.66 4.32
C ARG A 101 34.57 -6.14 4.58
N LYS A 102 34.17 -5.31 3.62
CA LYS A 102 34.13 -3.83 3.65
C LYS A 102 32.73 -3.23 3.82
N TYR A 103 31.66 -4.03 3.81
CA TYR A 103 30.28 -3.59 3.72
C TYR A 103 29.37 -4.35 4.70
N TYR A 104 28.40 -3.63 5.26
CA TYR A 104 27.18 -4.23 5.80
C TYR A 104 26.16 -4.29 4.67
N VAL A 105 25.72 -5.49 4.30
CA VAL A 105 24.80 -5.70 3.19
C VAL A 105 23.41 -5.97 3.74
N ARG A 106 22.44 -5.22 3.20
CA ARG A 106 21.00 -5.48 3.32
C ARG A 106 20.51 -5.91 1.95
N GLU A 107 20.09 -7.17 1.85
CA GLU A 107 19.61 -7.74 0.61
C GLU A 107 18.09 -7.78 0.61
N GLY A 108 17.50 -7.25 -0.47
CA GLY A 108 16.09 -7.46 -0.78
C GLY A 108 15.99 -8.28 -2.06
N ARG A 109 15.26 -9.39 -2.01
CA ARG A 109 15.08 -10.29 -3.15
C ARG A 109 13.61 -10.58 -3.38
N PHE A 110 13.17 -10.43 -4.64
CA PHE A 110 11.86 -10.91 -5.04
C PHE A 110 11.87 -12.42 -5.27
N VAL A 111 10.86 -13.09 -4.75
CA VAL A 111 10.65 -14.53 -4.90
C VAL A 111 9.23 -14.75 -5.38
N LEU A 112 9.11 -15.34 -6.57
CA LEU A 112 7.85 -15.83 -7.12
C LEU A 112 7.76 -17.33 -6.86
N GLU A 113 6.74 -17.77 -6.13
CA GLU A 113 6.55 -19.17 -5.78
C GLU A 113 5.09 -19.60 -5.82
N LEU A 114 4.86 -20.91 -5.74
CA LEU A 114 3.52 -21.49 -5.70
C LEU A 114 2.93 -21.42 -4.28
N GLY A 115 1.63 -21.17 -4.20
CA GLY A 115 0.89 -21.17 -2.93
C GLY A 115 0.64 -19.77 -2.36
N GLU A 116 0.50 -19.68 -1.04
CA GLU A 116 0.04 -18.46 -0.34
C GLU A 116 0.74 -18.18 1.00
N ASN A 117 1.71 -19.01 1.38
CA ASN A 117 2.40 -18.87 2.66
C ASN A 117 3.27 -17.63 2.63
N VAL A 118 3.45 -16.94 3.75
CA VAL A 118 4.36 -15.78 3.87
C VAL A 118 5.06 -15.91 5.22
N ASN A 119 6.39 -15.85 5.22
CA ASN A 119 7.19 -15.91 6.45
C ASN A 119 7.26 -14.52 7.13
N GLU A 120 7.73 -14.48 8.37
CA GLU A 120 7.82 -13.22 9.14
C GLU A 120 8.82 -12.21 8.55
N ASP A 121 9.86 -12.70 7.86
CA ASP A 121 10.90 -11.95 7.14
C ASP A 121 10.51 -11.61 5.69
N GLU A 122 9.27 -11.89 5.30
CA GLU A 122 8.76 -11.70 3.95
C GLU A 122 7.59 -10.72 3.93
N ILE A 123 7.53 -9.91 2.87
CA ILE A 123 6.40 -9.05 2.57
C ILE A 123 5.75 -9.55 1.29
N GLU A 124 4.47 -9.90 1.36
CA GLU A 124 3.68 -10.18 0.16
C GLU A 124 3.52 -8.90 -0.67
N ILE A 125 3.91 -8.97 -1.94
CA ILE A 125 3.72 -7.88 -2.92
C ILE A 125 2.39 -8.07 -3.64
N THR A 126 2.14 -9.29 -4.11
CA THR A 126 0.87 -9.67 -4.73
C THR A 126 0.71 -11.20 -4.78
N ARG A 127 -0.52 -11.66 -4.92
CA ARG A 127 -0.86 -13.05 -5.29
C ARG A 127 -1.81 -13.06 -6.47
N PHE A 128 -1.75 -14.11 -7.29
CA PHE A 128 -2.61 -14.22 -8.48
C PHE A 128 -2.75 -15.68 -8.94
N ILE A 129 -3.80 -15.96 -9.69
CA ILE A 129 -4.00 -17.24 -10.38
C ILE A 129 -3.83 -16.98 -11.87
N THR A 130 -2.87 -17.66 -12.50
CA THR A 130 -2.59 -17.51 -13.93
C THR A 130 -3.41 -18.51 -14.75
N ARG A 131 -3.90 -18.07 -15.92
CA ARG A 131 -4.44 -18.94 -16.97
C ARG A 131 -3.65 -18.82 -18.25
N GLU A 132 -3.65 -19.87 -19.05
CA GLU A 132 -2.93 -19.96 -20.32
C GLU A 132 -3.42 -18.87 -21.28
N GLY A 133 -2.47 -18.16 -21.88
CA GLY A 133 -2.75 -17.10 -22.85
C GLY A 133 -3.33 -15.81 -22.25
N ALA A 134 -3.44 -15.69 -20.92
CA ALA A 134 -4.04 -14.53 -20.29
C ALA A 134 -3.02 -13.53 -19.71
N GLU A 135 -3.40 -12.25 -19.74
CA GLU A 135 -2.63 -11.11 -19.25
C GLU A 135 -2.84 -10.90 -17.74
N LEU A 136 -1.75 -10.72 -16.97
CA LEU A 136 -1.85 -10.30 -15.56
C LEU A 136 -2.20 -8.83 -15.47
N ARG A 137 -3.34 -8.51 -14.86
CA ARG A 137 -3.87 -7.14 -14.73
C ARG A 137 -3.85 -6.64 -13.29
N ASN A 138 -3.88 -5.32 -13.16
CA ASN A 138 -4.03 -4.57 -11.91
C ASN A 138 -4.96 -3.34 -12.10
N ASP A 139 -5.86 -3.41 -13.07
CA ASP A 139 -6.74 -2.34 -13.51
C ASP A 139 -8.05 -2.28 -12.70
N TYR A 140 -7.97 -2.35 -11.36
CA TYR A 140 -9.14 -2.33 -10.49
C TYR A 140 -9.93 -1.02 -10.67
N GLN A 141 -11.19 -1.10 -11.07
CA GLN A 141 -12.04 0.08 -11.28
C GLN A 141 -12.84 0.45 -10.03
N ASN A 142 -13.17 -0.55 -9.21
CA ASN A 142 -13.94 -0.43 -7.98
C ASN A 142 -13.39 -1.34 -6.88
N PHE A 143 -13.93 -1.24 -5.67
CA PHE A 143 -13.40 -2.01 -4.54
C PHE A 143 -13.60 -3.53 -4.69
N ARG A 144 -14.69 -3.93 -5.35
CA ARG A 144 -15.04 -5.35 -5.56
C ARG A 144 -14.10 -6.02 -6.56
N ASP A 145 -13.58 -5.24 -7.52
CA ASP A 145 -12.63 -5.71 -8.53
C ASP A 145 -11.27 -6.16 -7.95
N LEU A 146 -10.98 -5.83 -6.69
CA LEU A 146 -9.77 -6.29 -5.99
C LEU A 146 -9.75 -7.82 -5.78
N ARG A 147 -10.89 -8.49 -5.92
CA ARG A 147 -11.00 -9.95 -5.90
C ARG A 147 -11.72 -10.42 -7.16
N ARG A 148 -10.99 -11.11 -8.04
CA ARG A 148 -11.51 -11.79 -9.24
C ARG A 148 -10.83 -13.13 -9.40
N ASP A 149 -11.49 -14.05 -10.09
CA ASP A 149 -11.07 -15.46 -10.09
C ASP A 149 -9.72 -15.71 -10.78
N PHE A 150 -9.36 -14.96 -11.83
CA PHE A 150 -8.16 -15.22 -12.62
C PHE A 150 -7.48 -13.95 -13.16
N ASN A 151 -6.15 -14.06 -13.29
CA ASN A 151 -5.20 -13.13 -13.89
C ASN A 151 -5.22 -11.72 -13.30
N LEU A 152 -5.60 -11.61 -12.04
CA LEU A 152 -5.57 -10.36 -11.29
C LEU A 152 -4.45 -10.45 -10.28
N MET A 153 -3.50 -9.51 -10.34
CA MET A 153 -2.56 -9.30 -9.25
C MET A 153 -3.35 -8.76 -8.06
N GLU A 154 -3.57 -9.53 -7.01
CA GLU A 154 -4.31 -9.05 -5.83
C GLU A 154 -3.37 -8.34 -4.86
N ILE A 155 -3.84 -7.23 -4.27
CA ILE A 155 -3.08 -6.42 -3.30
C ILE A 155 -3.75 -6.35 -1.92
N ILE A 156 -4.78 -7.17 -1.68
CA ILE A 156 -5.56 -7.17 -0.43
C ILE A 156 -4.66 -7.52 0.77
N ASN A 157 -3.77 -8.50 0.59
CA ASN A 157 -2.88 -8.99 1.66
C ASN A 157 -1.51 -8.30 1.65
N THR A 158 -1.24 -7.40 0.70
CA THR A 158 -0.05 -6.55 0.69
C THR A 158 -0.07 -5.61 1.89
N LYS A 159 0.85 -5.83 2.82
CA LYS A 159 0.89 -5.09 4.09
C LYS A 159 1.69 -3.81 3.95
N TYR A 160 1.07 -2.69 4.32
CA TYR A 160 1.78 -1.44 4.53
C TYR A 160 2.16 -1.27 5.98
N SER A 161 3.35 -0.70 6.19
CA SER A 161 3.89 -0.39 7.50
C SER A 161 3.02 0.67 8.18
N SER A 162 2.61 0.40 9.41
CA SER A 162 1.79 1.31 10.23
C SER A 162 2.14 1.13 11.71
N ALA A 163 1.60 1.94 12.62
CA ALA A 163 1.88 1.78 14.06
C ALA A 163 1.33 0.45 14.61
N HIS A 164 0.26 -0.08 14.01
CA HIS A 164 -0.30 -1.37 14.41
C HIS A 164 0.64 -2.54 14.08
N LYS A 165 0.78 -3.51 14.99
CA LYS A 165 1.69 -4.68 14.90
C LYS A 165 1.56 -5.51 13.62
N TRP A 166 0.37 -5.55 13.02
CA TRP A 166 0.07 -6.30 11.80
C TRP A 166 0.10 -5.46 10.52
N GLY A 167 0.55 -4.21 10.64
CA GLY A 167 0.44 -3.21 9.59
C GLY A 167 -1.01 -2.95 9.19
N THR A 168 -1.18 -2.38 8.02
CA THR A 168 -2.48 -2.00 7.45
C THR A 168 -2.60 -2.39 5.97
N PHE A 169 -3.72 -2.05 5.36
CA PHE A 169 -3.97 -2.25 3.94
C PHE A 169 -3.04 -1.43 3.04
N HIS A 170 -2.85 -1.95 1.84
CA HIS A 170 -2.37 -1.16 0.72
C HIS A 170 -3.24 0.10 0.52
N PRO A 171 -2.67 1.32 0.43
CA PRO A 171 -3.40 2.58 0.30
C PRO A 171 -4.48 2.58 -0.80
N HIS A 172 -4.12 2.01 -1.95
CA HIS A 172 -5.03 1.87 -3.09
C HIS A 172 -6.33 1.11 -2.77
N VAL A 173 -6.29 0.08 -1.89
CA VAL A 173 -7.47 -0.69 -1.47
C VAL A 173 -8.49 0.22 -0.80
N LEU A 174 -8.07 1.02 0.19
CA LEU A 174 -8.95 1.94 0.89
C LEU A 174 -9.37 3.13 0.02
N LYS A 175 -8.49 3.63 -0.86
CA LYS A 175 -8.85 4.67 -1.82
C LYS A 175 -9.95 4.22 -2.77
N LEU A 176 -9.94 2.98 -3.24
CA LEU A 176 -11.03 2.42 -4.06
C LEU A 176 -12.34 2.38 -3.28
N TRP A 177 -12.31 1.88 -2.04
CA TRP A 177 -13.48 1.87 -1.16
C TRP A 177 -14.04 3.28 -0.93
N GLY A 178 -13.18 4.23 -0.55
CA GLY A 178 -13.59 5.61 -0.29
C GLY A 178 -14.15 6.32 -1.51
N LYS A 179 -13.58 6.06 -2.70
CA LYS A 179 -14.11 6.59 -3.97
C LYS A 179 -15.51 6.04 -4.26
N GLU A 180 -15.75 4.77 -3.99
CA GLU A 180 -17.05 4.13 -4.22
C GLU A 180 -18.11 4.66 -3.25
N VAL A 181 -17.78 4.73 -1.95
CA VAL A 181 -18.67 5.26 -0.91
C VAL A 181 -19.00 6.73 -1.13
N SER A 182 -18.03 7.55 -1.58
CA SER A 182 -18.26 8.98 -1.83
C SER A 182 -19.40 9.27 -2.84
N LYS A 183 -19.74 8.28 -3.68
CA LYS A 183 -20.80 8.36 -4.68
C LYS A 183 -22.16 7.91 -4.15
N LYS A 184 -22.28 7.31 -2.96
CA LYS A 184 -23.54 6.81 -2.42
C LYS A 184 -24.38 7.89 -1.71
N GLU A 185 -25.69 7.71 -1.70
CA GLU A 185 -26.63 8.51 -0.90
C GLU A 185 -26.79 7.95 0.52
N ASN A 186 -27.40 8.75 1.41
CA ASN A 186 -27.78 8.35 2.77
C ASN A 186 -26.61 7.84 3.64
N LEU A 187 -25.43 8.44 3.47
CA LEU A 187 -24.26 8.17 4.30
C LEU A 187 -24.44 8.77 5.70
N ASP A 188 -24.16 7.98 6.73
CA ASP A 188 -24.08 8.51 8.09
C ASP A 188 -22.73 9.23 8.33
N ILE A 189 -22.58 9.80 9.53
CA ILE A 189 -21.35 10.55 9.88
C ILE A 189 -20.10 9.66 9.95
N PHE A 190 -20.25 8.38 10.30
CA PHE A 190 -19.14 7.44 10.34
C PHE A 190 -18.67 7.11 8.93
N ASP A 191 -19.62 6.88 8.01
CA ASP A 191 -19.34 6.65 6.60
C ASP A 191 -18.62 7.86 5.98
N ILE A 192 -19.10 9.08 6.26
CA ILE A 192 -18.50 10.31 5.76
C ILE A 192 -17.07 10.48 6.26
N ASN A 193 -16.86 10.35 7.57
CA ASN A 193 -15.54 10.48 8.18
C ASN A 193 -14.56 9.43 7.61
N PHE A 194 -15.01 8.18 7.50
CA PHE A 194 -14.16 7.10 7.04
C PHE A 194 -13.80 7.21 5.55
N TYR A 195 -14.76 7.51 4.65
CA TYR A 195 -14.41 7.67 3.24
C TYR A 195 -13.52 8.90 3.00
N VAL A 196 -13.72 10.00 3.72
CA VAL A 196 -12.85 11.20 3.61
C VAL A 196 -11.43 10.84 4.05
N THR A 197 -11.29 10.10 5.15
CA THR A 197 -10.00 9.60 5.63
C THR A 197 -9.33 8.72 4.56
N CYS A 198 -10.09 7.78 3.96
CA CYS A 198 -9.65 6.93 2.84
C CYS A 198 -9.12 7.71 1.63
N LEU A 199 -9.67 8.89 1.35
CA LEU A 199 -9.28 9.70 0.20
C LEU A 199 -8.12 10.66 0.48
N GLN A 200 -7.95 11.09 1.73
CA GLN A 200 -6.95 12.10 2.10
C GLN A 200 -5.64 11.50 2.63
N GLN A 201 -5.69 10.35 3.31
CA GLN A 201 -4.52 9.71 3.89
C GLN A 201 -3.98 8.62 2.96
N ASP A 202 -2.66 8.48 2.92
CA ASP A 202 -2.03 7.34 2.23
C ASP A 202 -2.10 6.09 3.11
N VAL A 203 -1.63 6.17 4.35
CA VAL A 203 -1.65 5.06 5.32
C VAL A 203 -2.71 5.34 6.37
N ILE A 204 -3.63 4.41 6.56
CA ILE A 204 -4.70 4.49 7.57
C ILE A 204 -4.45 3.39 8.59
N GLU A 205 -4.41 3.74 9.87
CA GLU A 205 -4.17 2.75 10.92
C GLU A 205 -5.25 1.68 10.97
N ARG A 206 -4.83 0.43 11.22
CA ARG A 206 -5.75 -0.72 11.28
C ARG A 206 -6.88 -0.49 12.27
N ASP A 207 -6.58 0.10 13.42
CA ASP A 207 -7.56 0.35 14.48
C ASP A 207 -8.71 1.25 14.01
N VAL A 208 -8.44 2.20 13.10
CA VAL A 208 -9.47 3.05 12.48
C VAL A 208 -10.39 2.22 11.60
N ILE A 209 -9.84 1.32 10.80
CA ILE A 209 -10.57 0.41 9.90
C ILE A 209 -11.43 -0.55 10.73
N THR A 210 -10.82 -1.19 11.73
CA THR A 210 -11.50 -2.13 12.63
C THR A 210 -12.61 -1.45 13.43
N SER A 211 -12.38 -0.25 13.95
CA SER A 211 -13.40 0.53 14.66
C SER A 211 -14.59 0.87 13.77
N TYR A 212 -14.33 1.27 12.51
CA TYR A 212 -15.39 1.52 11.54
C TYR A 212 -16.20 0.24 11.25
N ILE A 213 -15.52 -0.88 11.00
CA ILE A 213 -16.16 -2.18 10.76
C ILE A 213 -17.05 -2.59 11.94
N ASN A 214 -16.52 -2.52 13.16
CA ASN A 214 -17.23 -2.90 14.37
C ASN A 214 -18.48 -2.04 14.60
N ALA A 215 -18.37 -0.73 14.38
CA ALA A 215 -19.50 0.19 14.49
C ALA A 215 -20.60 -0.10 13.45
N LYS A 216 -20.22 -0.38 12.19
CA LYS A 216 -21.21 -0.61 11.11
C LYS A 216 -21.87 -1.98 11.15
N LEU A 217 -21.16 -3.00 11.64
CA LEU A 217 -21.64 -4.38 11.66
C LEU A 217 -22.05 -4.88 13.05
N ASN A 218 -22.00 -4.02 14.07
CA ASN A 218 -22.24 -4.39 15.48
C ASN A 218 -21.37 -5.58 15.93
N LEU A 219 -20.08 -5.53 15.59
CA LEU A 219 -19.07 -6.52 15.96
C LEU A 219 -18.16 -5.97 17.06
N THR A 220 -17.36 -6.84 17.67
CA THR A 220 -16.46 -6.50 18.79
C THR A 220 -15.06 -7.12 18.68
N ASP A 221 -14.73 -7.76 17.56
CA ASP A 221 -13.39 -8.33 17.36
C ASP A 221 -12.41 -7.23 16.91
N GLU A 222 -11.17 -7.34 17.36
CA GLU A 222 -10.09 -6.39 17.05
C GLU A 222 -9.00 -7.03 16.15
N ASN A 223 -9.04 -8.36 16.00
CA ASN A 223 -7.98 -9.17 15.42
C ASN A 223 -8.33 -9.68 14.02
N TYR A 224 -8.98 -8.85 13.20
CA TYR A 224 -9.27 -9.20 11.82
C TYR A 224 -8.00 -9.29 10.96
N THR A 225 -7.91 -10.34 10.15
CA THR A 225 -7.00 -10.43 9.01
C THR A 225 -7.38 -9.43 7.91
N ASN A 226 -6.47 -9.14 6.97
CA ASN A 226 -6.78 -8.31 5.79
C ASN A 226 -7.96 -8.87 5.00
N GLU A 227 -8.00 -10.18 4.81
CA GLU A 227 -9.10 -10.86 4.13
C GLU A 227 -10.45 -10.64 4.85
N GLN A 228 -10.49 -10.76 6.18
CA GLN A 228 -11.71 -10.50 6.95
C GLN A 228 -12.14 -9.04 6.88
N MET A 229 -11.21 -8.08 7.06
CA MET A 229 -11.53 -6.66 6.94
C MET A 229 -12.06 -6.32 5.55
N PHE A 230 -11.46 -6.89 4.48
CA PHE A 230 -11.90 -6.69 3.11
C PHE A 230 -13.34 -7.17 2.91
N ARG A 231 -13.67 -8.38 3.40
CA ARG A 231 -15.03 -8.93 3.35
C ARG A 231 -16.03 -8.07 4.14
N HIS A 232 -15.66 -7.62 5.33
CA HIS A 232 -16.52 -6.74 6.12
C HIS A 232 -16.77 -5.39 5.42
N LEU A 233 -15.74 -4.78 4.84
CA LEU A 233 -15.87 -3.55 4.07
C LEU A 233 -16.73 -3.74 2.81
N LEU A 234 -16.67 -4.91 2.17
CA LEU A 234 -17.58 -5.28 1.08
C LEU A 234 -19.03 -5.40 1.56
N THR A 235 -19.27 -6.10 2.67
CA THR A 235 -20.62 -6.21 3.26
C THR A 235 -21.19 -4.84 3.62
N ILE A 236 -20.37 -3.96 4.20
CA ILE A 236 -20.79 -2.59 4.50
C ILE A 236 -21.14 -1.86 3.22
N LEU A 237 -20.27 -1.93 2.21
CA LEU A 237 -20.48 -1.29 0.91
C LEU A 237 -21.76 -1.77 0.21
N ASP A 238 -22.12 -3.04 0.34
CA ASP A 238 -23.39 -3.62 -0.13
C ASP A 238 -24.62 -3.06 0.58
N ASN A 239 -24.49 -2.79 1.87
CA ASN A 239 -25.56 -2.28 2.71
C ASN A 239 -25.75 -0.76 2.57
N LEU A 240 -24.78 -0.04 2.01
CA LEU A 240 -24.90 1.39 1.75
C LEU A 240 -25.92 1.67 0.65
N GLY A 241 -26.49 2.88 0.68
CA GLY A 241 -27.56 3.30 -0.22
C GLY A 241 -27.19 3.27 -1.71
N THR A 242 -28.16 3.56 -2.58
CA THR A 242 -27.93 3.62 -4.02
C THR A 242 -26.96 4.74 -4.42
N GLU A 243 -26.39 4.64 -5.63
CA GLU A 243 -25.60 5.71 -6.25
C GLU A 243 -26.37 7.05 -6.25
N ARG A 244 -25.65 8.14 -5.97
CA ARG A 244 -26.17 9.51 -6.07
C ARG A 244 -26.69 9.77 -7.46
N LYS A 245 -27.94 10.16 -7.57
CA LYS A 245 -28.50 10.59 -8.86
C LYS A 245 -27.83 11.89 -9.28
N LYS A 246 -27.25 11.92 -10.47
CA LYS A 246 -26.83 13.18 -11.09
C LYS A 246 -28.09 14.01 -11.31
N VAL A 247 -28.28 15.07 -10.53
CA VAL A 247 -29.34 16.05 -10.78
C VAL A 247 -28.98 16.77 -12.07
N GLU A 248 -29.62 16.39 -13.19
CA GLU A 248 -29.56 17.18 -14.41
C GLU A 248 -30.15 18.56 -14.12
N LYS A 249 -29.30 19.59 -14.03
CA LYS A 249 -29.76 20.96 -13.96
C LYS A 249 -30.50 21.29 -15.25
N LYS A 250 -31.83 21.15 -15.27
CA LYS A 250 -32.66 21.68 -16.35
C LYS A 250 -32.35 23.17 -16.48
N ARG A 251 -31.79 23.59 -17.63
CA ARG A 251 -31.64 25.01 -17.96
C ARG A 251 -33.02 25.65 -17.92
N ILE A 252 -33.27 26.49 -16.93
CA ILE A 252 -34.45 27.36 -16.91
C ILE A 252 -34.18 28.46 -17.94
N ILE A 253 -34.78 28.34 -19.13
CA ILE A 253 -34.75 29.39 -20.13
C ILE A 253 -35.72 30.48 -19.67
N PRO A 254 -35.26 31.71 -19.36
CA PRO A 254 -36.16 32.79 -18.97
C PRO A 254 -37.08 33.13 -20.15
N ARG A 255 -38.39 33.18 -19.90
CA ARG A 255 -39.37 33.62 -20.90
C ARG A 255 -39.14 35.10 -21.18
N LYS A 256 -39.00 35.48 -22.46
CA LYS A 256 -38.99 36.88 -22.88
C LYS A 256 -40.31 37.53 -22.47
N ILE A 257 -40.24 38.55 -21.63
CA ILE A 257 -41.37 39.45 -21.37
C ILE A 257 -41.45 40.37 -22.59
N ILE A 258 -42.57 40.32 -23.31
CA ILE A 258 -42.91 41.31 -24.33
C ILE A 258 -43.70 42.39 -23.60
N VAL A 259 -43.21 43.61 -23.65
CA VAL A 259 -43.92 44.80 -23.17
C VAL A 259 -44.59 45.40 -24.40
N GLU A 260 -45.92 45.53 -24.36
CA GLU A 260 -46.72 46.29 -25.33
C GLU A 260 -46.56 47.80 -25.11
#